data_AF-A0A2M8CYB6-F1
#
_entry.id   AF-A0A2M8CYB6-F1
#
_cell.length_a   1.000
_cell.length_b   1.000
_cell.length_c   1.000
_cell.angle_alpha   90.00
_cell.angle_beta   90.00
_cell.angle_gamma   90.00
#
_symmetry.space_group_name_H-M   'P 1'
#
loop_
_entity.id
_entity.type
_entity.pdbx_description
1 polymer ?
#
loop_
_entity_poly.entity_id
_entity_poly.type
_entity_poly.pdbx_seq_one_letter_code
_entity_poly.pdbx_strand_id
1 'polypeptide(L)'
;MGALIYQWIDLIWLPIGWFAVPKQHRFKTLAFIITCILTLRTQVELVESTGFNTGFLPFLDTPVYMRGLIIYSILIAFFLVLAHFSAATHKIVFLTASLAIFFFAFMVSMVVMVL
;
A
#
# COMPACT_ATOMS: atom_id res chain seq x y z
N MET A 1 4.37 22.52 -1.32
CA MET A 1 4.24 22.16 0.12
C MET A 1 3.09 21.17 0.42
N GLY A 2 2.16 20.87 -0.50
CA GLY A 2 1.14 19.81 -0.32
C GLY A 2 1.65 18.38 -0.51
N ALA A 3 2.70 18.17 -1.31
CA ALA A 3 3.29 16.86 -1.56
C ALA A 3 3.86 16.20 -0.30
N LEU A 4 4.48 16.97 0.59
CA LEU A 4 5.01 16.46 1.87
C LEU A 4 3.88 15.96 2.77
N ILE A 5 2.75 16.68 2.90
CA ILE A 5 1.65 16.31 3.81
C ILE A 5 1.02 14.98 3.40
N TYR A 6 0.78 14.75 2.11
CA TYR A 6 0.27 13.45 1.66
C TYR A 6 1.34 12.33 1.77
N GLN A 7 2.63 12.66 1.66
CA GLN A 7 3.74 11.71 1.84
C GLN A 7 3.81 11.05 3.23
N TRP A 8 3.28 11.73 4.25
CA TRP A 8 3.25 11.25 5.63
C TRP A 8 1.93 10.59 6.02
N ILE A 9 0.88 10.67 5.18
CA ILE A 9 -0.39 9.98 5.44
C ILE A 9 -0.18 8.47 5.53
N ASP A 10 0.68 7.90 4.69
CA ASP A 10 0.95 6.46 4.74
C ASP A 10 1.67 6.05 6.04
N LEU A 11 2.35 6.99 6.71
CA LEU A 11 2.99 6.72 8.00
C LEU A 11 1.97 6.53 9.12
N ILE A 12 0.72 6.98 8.96
CA ILE A 12 -0.38 6.74 9.92
C ILE A 12 -0.70 5.23 10.00
N TRP A 13 -0.48 4.46 8.94
CA TRP A 13 -0.71 3.01 8.95
C TRP A 13 0.28 2.24 9.84
N LEU A 14 1.46 2.82 10.10
CA LEU A 14 2.53 2.23 10.90
C LEU A 14 2.15 2.05 12.39
N PRO A 15 1.68 3.10 13.13
CA PRO A 15 1.15 2.95 14.48
C PRO A 15 -0.14 2.13 14.51
N ILE A 16 -1.02 2.26 13.52
CA ILE A 16 -2.26 1.46 13.44
C ILE A 16 -1.91 -0.03 13.36
N GLY A 17 -0.97 -0.41 12.50
CA GLY A 17 -0.52 -1.81 12.37
C GLY A 17 0.16 -2.34 13.63
N TRP A 18 0.84 -1.48 14.38
CA TRP A 18 1.45 -1.86 15.66
C TRP A 18 0.43 -2.18 16.75
N PHE A 19 -0.65 -1.39 16.84
CA PHE A 19 -1.70 -1.57 17.84
C PHE A 19 -2.73 -2.65 17.43
N ALA A 20 -3.09 -2.74 16.15
CA ALA A 20 -4.12 -3.66 15.67
C ALA A 20 -3.69 -5.14 15.67
N VAL A 21 -2.39 -5.42 15.52
CA VAL A 21 -1.88 -6.80 15.32
C VAL A 21 -1.30 -7.42 16.61
N PRO A 22 -1.60 -8.70 16.89
CA PRO A 22 -1.04 -9.43 18.04
C PRO A 22 0.50 -9.52 17.97
N LYS A 23 1.15 -9.54 19.15
CA LYS A 23 2.62 -9.44 19.31
C LYS A 23 3.44 -10.39 18.41
N GLN A 24 2.90 -11.54 18.03
CA GLN A 24 3.58 -12.55 17.22
C GLN A 24 3.75 -12.17 15.73
N HIS A 25 2.91 -11.28 15.19
CA HIS A 25 2.88 -10.92 13.76
C HIS A 25 3.20 -9.45 13.45
N ARG A 26 3.52 -8.66 14.48
CA ARG A 26 3.79 -7.21 14.34
C ARG A 26 4.93 -6.90 13.37
N PHE A 27 6.08 -7.56 13.52
CA PHE A 27 7.22 -7.32 12.64
C PHE A 27 6.93 -7.64 11.18
N LYS A 28 6.13 -8.68 10.90
CA LYS A 28 5.73 -9.03 9.52
C LYS A 28 4.77 -8.02 8.93
N THR A 29 3.82 -7.56 9.75
CA THR A 29 2.87 -6.51 9.37
C THR A 29 3.57 -5.19 9.10
N LEU A 30 4.53 -4.82 9.95
CA LEU A 30 5.37 -3.65 9.74
C LEU A 30 6.20 -3.76 8.47
N ALA A 31 6.86 -4.90 8.24
CA ALA A 31 7.63 -5.14 7.03
C ALA A 31 6.73 -4.99 5.79
N PHE A 32 5.54 -5.59 5.80
CA PHE A 32 4.56 -5.45 4.73
C PHE A 32 4.17 -3.98 4.46
N ILE A 33 3.81 -3.23 5.50
CA ILE A 33 3.44 -1.81 5.36
C ILE A 33 4.61 -0.99 4.79
N ILE A 34 5.82 -1.19 5.30
CA ILE A 34 7.02 -0.49 4.81
C ILE A 34 7.27 -0.83 3.33
N THR A 35 7.20 -2.12 2.95
CA THR A 35 7.37 -2.53 1.55
C THR A 35 6.30 -1.92 0.66
N CYS A 36 5.04 -1.86 1.10
CA CYS A 36 3.96 -1.18 0.38
C CYS A 36 4.26 0.32 0.15
N ILE A 37 4.72 1.03 1.18
CA ILE A 37 5.08 2.45 1.09
C ILE A 37 6.22 2.67 0.10
N LEU A 38 7.29 1.88 0.21
CA LEU A 38 8.43 1.97 -0.70
C LEU A 38 8.01 1.69 -2.14
N THR A 39 7.17 0.67 -2.32
CA THR A 39 6.71 0.26 -3.65
C THR A 39 5.83 1.33 -4.29
N LEU A 40 4.90 1.92 -3.53
CA LEU A 40 4.08 3.05 -4.00
C LEU A 40 4.96 4.21 -4.49
N ARG A 41 6.01 4.57 -3.74
CA ARG A 41 6.95 5.63 -4.16
C ARG A 41 7.66 5.28 -5.45
N THR A 42 8.18 4.07 -5.58
CA THR A 42 8.84 3.64 -6.81
C THR A 42 7.89 3.60 -8.00
N GLN A 43 6.62 3.20 -7.81
CA GLN A 43 5.62 3.20 -8.89
C GLN A 43 5.32 4.62 -9.37
N VAL A 44 5.14 5.55 -8.45
CA VAL A 44 4.81 6.95 -8.76
C VAL A 44 5.98 7.61 -9.48
N GLU A 45 7.21 7.42 -8.99
CA GLU A 45 8.41 7.95 -9.63
C GLU A 45 8.62 7.36 -11.04
N LEU A 46 8.33 6.06 -11.23
CA LEU A 46 8.35 5.44 -12.55
C LEU A 46 7.34 6.09 -13.50
N VAL A 47 6.11 6.32 -13.06
CA VAL A 47 5.08 6.94 -13.91
C VAL A 47 5.40 8.41 -14.18
N GLU A 48 5.84 9.18 -13.19
CA GLU A 48 6.28 10.57 -13.37
C GLU A 48 7.47 10.66 -14.35
N SER A 49 8.40 9.70 -14.33
CA SER A 49 9.55 9.65 -15.25
C SER A 49 9.14 9.45 -16.71
N THR A 50 7.95 8.91 -16.98
CA THR A 50 7.43 8.75 -18.35
C THR A 50 6.83 10.05 -18.93
N GLY A 51 6.75 11.12 -18.13
CA GLY A 51 6.24 12.43 -18.56
C GLY A 51 4.71 12.58 -18.48
N PHE A 52 3.98 11.53 -18.07
CA PHE A 52 2.53 11.51 -17.92
C PHE A 52 2.12 11.70 -16.46
N ASN A 53 2.05 12.94 -16.00
CA ASN A 53 1.75 13.29 -14.61
C ASN A 53 0.27 13.03 -14.20
N THR A 54 -0.60 12.78 -15.19
CA THR A 54 -2.04 12.53 -15.02
C THR A 54 -2.48 11.13 -15.46
N GLY A 55 -1.56 10.26 -15.89
CA GLY A 55 -1.85 8.95 -16.49
C GLY A 55 -1.69 8.95 -18.02
N PHE A 56 -1.53 7.76 -18.61
CA PHE A 56 -1.39 7.59 -20.07
C PHE A 56 -2.73 7.73 -20.80
N LEU A 57 -3.84 7.47 -20.11
CA LEU A 57 -5.20 7.59 -20.63
C LEU A 57 -5.91 8.77 -19.96
N PRO A 58 -6.62 9.63 -20.70
CA PRO A 58 -7.31 10.80 -20.13
C PRO A 58 -8.67 10.44 -19.49
N PHE A 59 -8.79 9.26 -18.86
CA PHE A 59 -10.07 8.86 -18.23
C PHE A 59 -10.27 9.48 -16.85
N LEU A 60 -9.17 9.82 -16.18
CA LEU A 60 -9.16 10.42 -14.86
C LEU A 60 -8.11 11.55 -14.87
N ASP A 61 -8.47 12.74 -14.37
CA ASP A 61 -7.56 13.89 -14.25
C ASP A 61 -6.88 13.98 -12.87
N THR A 62 -7.10 12.99 -12.01
CA THR A 62 -6.55 13.00 -10.64
C THR A 62 -5.06 12.66 -10.67
N PRO A 63 -4.18 13.34 -9.90
CA PRO A 63 -2.75 13.03 -9.87
C PRO A 63 -2.49 11.56 -9.50
N VAL A 64 -1.53 10.95 -10.21
CA VAL A 64 -1.17 9.52 -10.12
C VAL A 64 -0.91 9.09 -8.66
N TYR A 65 -0.23 9.96 -7.90
CA TYR A 65 0.07 9.72 -6.49
C TYR A 65 -1.17 9.51 -5.62
N MET A 66 -2.22 10.32 -5.79
CA MET A 66 -3.46 10.22 -5.01
C MET A 66 -4.16 8.88 -5.25
N ARG A 67 -4.21 8.43 -6.50
CA ARG A 67 -4.89 7.17 -6.85
C ARG A 67 -4.18 5.97 -6.26
N GLY A 68 -2.86 5.97 -6.36
CA GLY A 68 -2.02 4.95 -5.73
C GLY A 68 -2.22 4.90 -4.22
N LEU A 69 -2.19 6.07 -3.57
CA LEU A 69 -2.37 6.18 -2.12
C LEU A 69 -3.74 5.63 -1.67
N ILE A 70 -4.81 5.91 -2.39
CA ILE A 70 -6.16 5.41 -2.08
C ILE A 70 -6.18 3.87 -2.15
N ILE A 71 -5.65 3.29 -3.22
CA ILE A 71 -5.65 1.84 -3.43
C ILE A 71 -4.82 1.14 -2.35
N TYR A 72 -3.61 1.63 -2.10
CA TYR A 72 -2.74 1.07 -1.08
C TYR A 72 -3.36 1.21 0.32
N SER A 73 -3.97 2.35 0.64
CA SER A 73 -4.65 2.55 1.93
C SER A 73 -5.80 1.56 2.12
N ILE A 74 -6.63 1.34 1.10
CA ILE A 74 -7.73 0.35 1.18
C ILE A 74 -7.19 -1.06 1.40
N LEU A 75 -6.13 -1.44 0.70
CA LEU A 75 -5.56 -2.79 0.80
C LEU A 75 -4.77 -3.01 2.09
N ILE A 76 -4.09 -1.99 2.61
CA ILE A 76 -3.47 -2.04 3.94
C ILE A 76 -4.56 -2.16 5.01
N ALA A 77 -5.65 -1.40 4.90
CA ALA A 77 -6.79 -1.53 5.81
C ALA A 77 -7.34 -2.96 5.82
N PHE A 78 -7.59 -3.51 4.63
CA PHE A 78 -8.08 -4.87 4.44
C PHE A 78 -7.12 -5.91 5.04
N PHE A 79 -5.81 -5.75 4.79
CA PHE A 79 -4.78 -6.60 5.38
C PHE A 79 -4.78 -6.53 6.90
N LEU A 80 -4.92 -5.34 7.49
CA LEU A 80 -4.95 -5.17 8.95
C LEU A 80 -6.18 -5.82 9.59
N VAL A 81 -7.35 -5.72 8.95
CA VAL A 81 -8.56 -6.42 9.38
C VAL A 81 -8.31 -7.93 9.39
N LEU A 82 -7.76 -8.49 8.31
CA LEU A 82 -7.43 -9.92 8.25
C LEU A 82 -6.37 -10.31 9.30
N ALA A 83 -5.35 -9.48 9.49
CA ALA A 83 -4.28 -9.72 10.45
C ALA A 83 -4.77 -9.69 11.90
N HIS A 84 -5.81 -8.90 12.19
CA HIS A 84 -6.45 -8.86 13.50
C HIS A 84 -7.20 -10.16 13.82
N PHE A 85 -7.98 -10.68 12.87
CA PHE A 85 -8.71 -11.94 13.05
C PHE A 85 -7.82 -13.19 13.02
N SER A 86 -6.68 -13.12 12.33
CA SER A 86 -5.77 -14.25 12.08
C SER A 86 -4.74 -14.48 13.21
N ALA A 87 -5.16 -14.33 14.48
CA ALA A 87 -4.27 -14.41 15.64
C ALA A 87 -3.72 -15.82 15.95
N ALA A 88 -4.34 -16.87 15.41
CA ALA A 88 -4.00 -18.28 15.68
C ALA A 88 -3.29 -18.98 14.50
N THR A 89 -2.96 -18.25 13.44
CA THR A 89 -2.55 -18.86 12.16
C THR A 89 -1.04 -19.06 12.09
N HIS A 90 -0.60 -20.17 11.49
CA HIS A 90 0.81 -20.47 11.30
C HIS A 90 1.56 -19.33 10.58
N LYS A 91 2.76 -19.03 11.07
CA LYS A 91 3.66 -17.96 10.58
C LYS A 91 3.86 -17.93 9.06
N ILE A 92 3.85 -19.09 8.40
CA ILE A 92 4.05 -19.24 6.95
C ILE A 92 2.79 -18.81 6.19
N VAL A 93 1.62 -19.26 6.61
CA VAL A 93 0.34 -18.93 5.98
C VAL A 93 0.09 -17.41 6.01
N PHE A 94 0.41 -16.78 7.14
CA PHE A 94 0.34 -15.31 7.27
C PHE A 94 1.27 -14.59 6.28
N LEU A 95 2.48 -15.11 6.07
CA LEU A 95 3.44 -14.52 5.14
C LEU A 95 2.94 -14.64 3.70
N THR A 96 2.48 -15.83 3.31
CA THR A 96 1.94 -16.07 1.95
C THR A 96 0.74 -15.17 1.67
N ALA A 97 -0.17 -15.00 2.62
CA ALA A 97 -1.31 -14.10 2.50
C ALA A 97 -0.86 -12.64 2.32
N SER A 98 0.12 -12.17 3.12
CA SER A 98 0.67 -10.82 2.97
C SER A 98 1.33 -10.61 1.60
N LEU A 99 2.04 -11.62 1.08
CA LEU A 99 2.69 -11.56 -0.22
C LEU A 99 1.65 -11.52 -1.37
N ALA A 100 0.58 -12.31 -1.26
CA ALA A 100 -0.50 -12.32 -2.24
C ALA A 100 -1.22 -10.96 -2.30
N ILE A 101 -1.54 -10.37 -1.14
CA ILE A 101 -2.15 -9.05 -1.06
C ILE A 101 -1.20 -7.97 -1.57
N PHE A 102 0.11 -8.10 -1.32
CA PHE A 102 1.12 -7.19 -1.85
C PHE A 102 1.13 -7.18 -3.38
N PHE A 103 1.21 -8.35 -4.03
CA PHE A 103 1.20 -8.44 -5.49
C PHE A 103 -0.11 -7.95 -6.09
N PHE A 104 -1.23 -8.24 -5.43
CA PHE A 104 -2.53 -7.72 -5.83
C PHE A 104 -2.57 -6.19 -5.77
N ALA A 105 -2.09 -5.59 -4.68
CA ALA A 105 -1.98 -4.14 -4.53
C ALA A 105 -1.10 -3.52 -5.61
N PHE A 106 0.05 -4.14 -5.86
CA PHE A 106 0.99 -3.71 -6.89
C PHE A 106 0.33 -3.67 -8.28
N MET A 107 -0.35 -4.75 -8.68
CA MET A 107 -0.99 -4.85 -9.99
C MET A 107 -2.16 -3.86 -10.14
N VAL A 108 -3.04 -3.79 -9.16
CA VAL A 108 -4.20 -2.88 -9.20
C VAL A 108 -3.73 -1.42 -9.20
N SER A 109 -2.73 -1.08 -8.38
CA SER A 109 -2.14 0.26 -8.36
C SER A 109 -1.53 0.65 -9.71
N MET A 110 -0.75 -0.23 -10.34
CA MET A 110 -0.18 0.04 -11.67
C MET A 110 -1.26 0.28 -12.72
N VAL A 111 -2.31 -0.54 -12.75
CA VAL A 111 -3.40 -0.36 -13.72
C VAL A 111 -4.09 0.99 -13.53
N VAL A 112 -4.39 1.38 -12.28
CA VAL A 112 -5.11 2.63 -12.00
C VAL A 112 -4.24 3.88 -12.14
N MET A 113 -2.92 3.76 -11.95
CA MET A 113 -1.96 4.83 -12.21
C MET A 113 -1.75 5.09 -13.70
N VAL A 114 -1.87 4.05 -14.54
CA VAL A 114 -1.78 4.16 -16.00
C VAL A 114 -3.07 4.68 -16.63
N LEU A 115 -4.22 4.31 -16.05
CA LEU A 115 -5.55 4.79 -16.45
C LEU A 115 -5.74 6.29 -16.21
#